data_AF-A0A6F8TCB2-F1
#
_entry.id   AF-A0A6F8TCB2-F1
#
_cell.length_a   1.000
_cell.length_b   1.000
_cell.length_c   1.000
_cell.angle_alpha   90.00
_cell.angle_beta   90.00
_cell.angle_gamma   90.00
#
_symmetry.space_group_name_H-M   'P 1'
#
loop_
_entity.id
_entity.type
_entity.pdbx_description
1 polymer ?
#
loop_
_entity_poly.entity_id
_entity_poly.type
_entity_poly.pdbx_seq_one_letter_code
_entity_poly.pdbx_strand_id
1 'polypeptide(L)'
;MNIASIKTSYFEPWLQFSHPMVRQLAFTIASPNLLSQLPCSLTIRHSFQLHTDKNWEQHFQNYLPRLKQLDEAPEPLLQFMSRLKSTRLGLRFENLLWFWLQEDQYHPYQLLGHSIQKIDGAKTLGELDFLVLNQNTQEIEHWEVALKYYLGEGQLNLEQWIGLNRQDTLSKKLYHFTDKQFQFSEALGFKVQQRFAVLKGQLYLPLNLPQEQPIPEWINLKRRLGTWGTEIPKSDFYRLERHEWLCPHQKASSNTAYWWTDGLYCQNINETRFYMFRHPALLSLKPSLIKNNGVLQETTSL
;
A
#
# COMPACT_ATOMS: atom_id res chain seq x y z
N MET A 1 -10.04 -2.11 20.99
CA MET A 1 -9.64 -0.71 21.15
C MET A 1 -10.36 0.03 20.02
N ASN A 2 -11.12 1.09 20.29
CA ASN A 2 -11.76 1.84 19.18
C ASN A 2 -10.63 2.42 18.32
N ILE A 3 -10.64 2.27 16.99
CA ILE A 3 -9.57 2.83 16.14
C ILE A 3 -9.46 4.35 16.34
N ALA A 4 -10.56 4.99 16.74
CA ALA A 4 -10.62 6.39 17.17
C ALA A 4 -9.91 6.71 18.50
N SER A 5 -9.55 5.71 19.33
CA SER A 5 -8.96 5.91 20.66
C SER A 5 -7.43 5.84 20.69
N ILE A 6 -6.77 5.50 19.58
CA ILE A 6 -5.31 5.64 19.51
C ILE A 6 -5.02 7.06 19.05
N LYS A 7 -4.72 7.97 20.00
CA LYS A 7 -4.11 9.28 19.71
C LYS A 7 -2.67 9.06 19.22
N THR A 8 -2.51 8.42 18.08
CA THR A 8 -1.22 8.38 17.38
C THR A 8 -1.12 9.64 16.54
N SER A 9 -0.09 10.45 16.75
CA SER A 9 0.32 11.41 15.73
C SER A 9 0.89 10.59 14.56
N TYR A 10 0.11 10.45 13.48
CA TYR A 10 0.57 9.72 12.29
C TYR A 10 1.67 10.51 11.58
N PHE A 11 2.70 9.83 11.10
CA PHE A 11 3.72 10.45 10.26
C PHE A 11 3.23 10.48 8.80
N GLU A 12 2.43 11.49 8.47
CA GLU A 12 1.83 11.68 7.13
C GLU A 12 2.24 13.03 6.50
N PRO A 13 3.55 13.36 6.44
CA PRO A 13 4.01 14.70 6.04
C PRO A 13 3.71 15.03 4.57
N TRP A 14 3.44 14.03 3.73
CA TRP A 14 3.03 14.24 2.34
C TRP A 14 1.72 15.01 2.21
N LEU A 15 0.90 15.08 3.28
CA LEU A 15 -0.36 15.80 3.26
C LEU A 15 -0.17 17.33 3.21
N GLN A 16 1.02 17.85 3.49
CA GLN A 16 1.32 19.29 3.49
C GLN A 16 1.46 19.90 2.08
N PHE A 17 1.72 19.08 1.06
CA PHE A 17 1.94 19.55 -0.31
C PHE A 17 0.60 19.76 -1.04
N SER A 18 0.55 20.75 -1.92
CA SER A 18 -0.68 21.11 -2.65
C SER A 18 -0.79 20.39 -3.99
N HIS A 19 0.33 20.23 -4.70
CA HIS A 19 0.34 19.65 -6.04
C HIS A 19 0.20 18.11 -5.97
N PRO A 20 -0.82 17.50 -6.64
CA PRO A 20 -1.10 16.07 -6.53
C PRO A 20 0.08 15.13 -6.81
N MET A 21 0.89 15.43 -7.83
CA MET A 21 2.05 14.59 -8.17
C MET A 21 3.14 14.68 -7.11
N VAL A 22 3.32 15.87 -6.51
CA VAL A 22 4.34 16.09 -5.47
C VAL A 22 3.91 15.43 -4.17
N ARG A 23 2.61 15.46 -3.83
CA ARG A 23 2.05 14.64 -2.75
C ARG A 23 2.34 13.15 -2.93
N GLN A 24 2.21 12.63 -4.15
CA GLN A 24 2.50 11.22 -4.45
C GLN A 24 4.01 10.91 -4.34
N LEU A 25 4.89 11.81 -4.77
CA LEU A 25 6.33 11.68 -4.59
C LEU A 25 6.72 11.73 -3.10
N ALA A 26 6.19 12.70 -2.36
CA ALA A 26 6.39 12.82 -0.92
C ALA A 26 5.89 11.57 -0.18
N PHE A 27 4.73 11.03 -0.56
CA PHE A 27 4.22 9.76 -0.02
C PHE A 27 5.20 8.62 -0.29
N THR A 28 5.72 8.56 -1.52
CA THR A 28 6.63 7.52 -1.96
C THR A 28 7.93 7.51 -1.16
N ILE A 29 8.43 8.68 -0.76
CA ILE A 29 9.66 8.81 0.04
C ILE A 29 9.37 8.65 1.53
N ALA A 30 8.32 9.29 2.06
CA ALA A 30 8.10 9.40 3.50
C ALA A 30 7.24 8.30 4.12
N SER A 31 6.33 7.67 3.35
CA SER A 31 5.44 6.65 3.92
C SER A 31 6.28 5.49 4.44
N PRO A 32 6.00 5.00 5.66
CA PRO A 32 6.66 3.81 6.16
C PRO A 32 6.24 2.59 5.34
N ASN A 33 6.97 1.50 5.53
CA ASN A 33 6.56 0.19 5.03
C ASN A 33 5.24 -0.24 5.72
N LEU A 34 4.43 -1.06 5.07
CA LEU A 34 3.24 -1.68 5.66
C LEU A 34 3.58 -2.48 6.92
N LEU A 35 4.79 -3.04 6.95
CA LEU A 35 5.31 -3.86 8.01
C LEU A 35 6.40 -3.10 8.76
N SER A 36 6.36 -3.11 10.09
CA SER A 36 7.43 -2.62 10.97
C SER A 36 8.57 -3.65 11.09
N GLN A 37 8.21 -4.92 11.00
CA GLN A 37 9.10 -6.08 11.04
C GLN A 37 8.49 -7.25 10.24
N LEU A 38 9.29 -8.25 9.90
CA LEU A 38 8.76 -9.45 9.23
C LEU A 38 7.97 -10.32 10.23
N PRO A 39 6.80 -10.87 9.84
CA PRO A 39 6.05 -11.77 10.72
C PRO A 39 6.87 -13.01 11.07
N CYS A 40 6.89 -13.43 12.34
CA CYS A 40 7.61 -14.64 12.76
C CYS A 40 7.11 -15.93 12.10
N SER A 41 5.86 -15.95 11.63
CA SER A 41 5.29 -17.08 10.89
C SER A 41 5.78 -17.18 9.44
N LEU A 42 6.45 -16.14 8.91
CA LEU A 42 6.99 -16.15 7.56
C LEU A 42 8.24 -17.01 7.51
N THR A 43 8.21 -18.10 6.73
CA THR A 43 9.42 -18.86 6.42
C THR A 43 10.25 -18.10 5.39
N ILE A 44 11.50 -17.77 5.76
CA ILE A 44 12.41 -16.99 4.91
C ILE A 44 13.40 -17.95 4.23
N ARG A 45 13.33 -18.03 2.90
CA ARG A 45 14.28 -18.79 2.07
C ARG A 45 15.48 -17.95 1.66
N HIS A 46 15.22 -16.77 1.11
CA HIS A 46 16.23 -15.75 0.85
C HIS A 46 15.96 -14.55 1.75
N SER A 47 16.95 -14.19 2.57
CA SER A 47 16.82 -13.11 3.55
C SER A 47 16.69 -11.76 2.87
N PHE A 48 15.79 -10.93 3.41
CA PHE A 48 15.60 -9.55 3.02
C PHE A 48 15.19 -8.73 4.24
N GLN A 49 15.36 -7.43 4.13
CA GLN A 49 15.13 -6.48 5.20
C GLN A 49 14.09 -5.45 4.77
N LEU A 50 13.63 -4.68 5.74
CA LEU A 50 12.78 -3.51 5.53
C LEU A 50 13.55 -2.29 6.02
N HIS A 51 13.51 -1.20 5.26
CA HIS A 51 13.96 0.10 5.77
C HIS A 51 13.12 0.49 6.99
N THR A 52 13.79 0.99 8.03
CA THR A 52 13.11 1.44 9.25
C THR A 52 12.35 2.75 9.00
N ASP A 53 11.39 3.07 9.86
CA ASP A 53 10.66 4.33 9.80
C ASP A 53 11.63 5.53 9.85
N LYS A 54 12.66 5.44 10.70
CA LYS A 54 13.69 6.46 10.82
C LYS A 54 14.45 6.68 9.50
N ASN A 55 14.70 5.62 8.72
CA ASN A 55 15.35 5.77 7.41
C ASN A 55 14.46 6.59 6.47
N TRP A 56 13.18 6.25 6.35
CA TRP A 56 12.24 6.98 5.50
C TRP A 56 12.00 8.42 5.97
N GLU A 57 11.90 8.64 7.28
CA GLU A 57 11.85 9.98 7.88
C GLU A 57 13.08 10.80 7.48
N GLN A 58 14.29 10.25 7.60
CA GLN A 58 15.52 10.94 7.21
C GLN A 58 15.58 11.24 5.72
N HIS A 59 15.23 10.28 4.86
CA HIS A 59 15.16 10.50 3.41
C HIS A 59 14.17 11.61 3.05
N PHE A 60 13.02 11.65 3.71
CA PHE A 60 12.05 12.72 3.56
C PHE A 60 12.62 14.07 3.99
N GLN A 61 13.27 14.15 5.16
CA GLN A 61 13.86 15.41 5.64
C GLN A 61 14.94 15.94 4.69
N ASN A 62 15.81 15.07 4.19
CA ASN A 62 16.84 15.46 3.22
C ASN A 62 16.24 15.97 1.92
N TYR A 63 15.14 15.37 1.46
CA TYR A 63 14.48 15.71 0.20
C TYR A 63 13.42 16.82 0.33
N LEU A 64 13.08 17.24 1.56
CA LEU A 64 12.04 18.24 1.84
C LEU A 64 12.24 19.57 1.10
N PRO A 65 13.45 20.17 1.02
CA PRO A 65 13.66 21.39 0.25
C PRO A 65 13.30 21.20 -1.23
N ARG A 66 13.65 20.05 -1.81
CA ARG A 66 13.35 19.71 -3.19
C ARG A 66 11.86 19.48 -3.42
N LEU A 67 11.17 18.83 -2.49
CA LEU A 67 9.71 18.67 -2.55
C LEU A 67 8.99 20.02 -2.53
N LYS A 68 9.44 20.98 -1.70
CA LYS A 68 8.85 22.34 -1.68
C LYS A 68 9.04 23.05 -3.02
N GLN A 69 10.24 22.97 -3.60
CA GLN A 69 10.51 23.52 -4.93
C GLN A 69 9.61 22.89 -6.00
N LEU A 70 9.44 21.57 -5.99
CA LEU A 70 8.59 20.86 -6.94
C LEU A 70 7.09 21.17 -6.73
N ASP A 71 6.66 21.49 -5.51
CA ASP A 71 5.27 21.87 -5.22
C ASP A 71 4.91 23.23 -5.85
N GLU A 72 5.89 24.13 -5.98
CA GLU A 72 5.76 25.42 -6.67
C GLU A 72 5.98 25.30 -8.19
N ALA A 73 6.95 24.49 -8.62
CA ALA A 73 7.34 24.29 -10.02
C ALA A 73 7.43 22.78 -10.35
N PRO A 74 6.29 22.10 -10.63
CA PRO A 74 6.21 20.65 -10.77
C PRO A 74 6.71 20.11 -12.10
N GLU A 75 7.11 20.98 -13.04
CA GLU A 75 7.44 20.62 -14.43
C GLU A 75 8.48 19.50 -14.54
N PRO A 76 9.60 19.48 -13.77
CA PRO A 76 10.59 18.41 -13.88
C PRO A 76 10.00 17.03 -13.53
N LEU A 77 9.17 16.97 -12.49
CA LEU A 77 8.52 15.74 -12.05
C LEU A 77 7.44 15.30 -13.06
N LEU A 78 6.65 16.25 -13.57
CA LEU A 78 5.62 15.96 -14.58
C LEU A 78 6.23 15.45 -15.89
N GLN A 79 7.31 16.07 -16.35
CA GLN A 79 8.03 15.65 -17.56
C GLN A 79 8.69 14.27 -17.39
N PHE A 80 9.13 13.94 -16.17
CA PHE A 80 9.61 12.58 -15.89
C PHE A 80 8.47 11.57 -15.96
N MET A 81 7.37 11.84 -15.23
CA MET A 81 6.24 10.92 -15.11
C MET A 81 5.45 10.76 -16.41
N SER A 82 5.50 11.71 -17.34
CA SER A 82 4.83 11.61 -18.64
C SER A 82 5.40 10.54 -19.57
N ARG A 83 6.63 10.07 -19.31
CA ARG A 83 7.26 8.97 -20.06
C ARG A 83 6.60 7.62 -19.77
N LEU A 84 5.96 7.49 -18.60
CA LEU A 84 5.27 6.28 -18.19
C LEU A 84 3.93 6.16 -18.94
N LYS A 85 3.88 5.27 -19.94
CA LYS A 85 2.66 4.99 -20.73
C LYS A 85 1.64 4.12 -19.98
N SER A 86 2.05 3.46 -18.91
CA SER A 86 1.23 2.49 -18.18
C SER A 86 0.41 3.16 -17.07
N THR A 87 -0.87 2.80 -16.98
CA THR A 87 -1.76 3.22 -15.88
C THR A 87 -1.64 2.33 -14.63
N ARG A 88 -0.82 1.27 -14.68
CA ARG A 88 -0.58 0.37 -13.54
C ARG A 88 0.06 1.15 -12.39
N LEU A 89 -0.66 1.20 -11.27
CA LEU A 89 -0.27 1.95 -10.08
C LEU A 89 1.09 1.52 -9.48
N GLY A 90 1.40 0.21 -9.54
CA GLY A 90 2.70 -0.30 -9.09
C GLY A 90 3.88 0.30 -9.86
N LEU A 91 3.79 0.36 -11.19
CA LEU A 91 4.83 0.99 -12.02
C LEU A 91 4.92 2.50 -11.79
N ARG A 92 3.79 3.15 -11.50
CA ARG A 92 3.79 4.57 -11.14
C ARG A 92 4.55 4.81 -9.83
N PHE A 93 4.33 3.97 -8.82
CA PHE A 93 5.07 4.03 -7.56
C PHE A 93 6.57 3.80 -7.75
N GLU A 94 6.93 2.78 -8.53
CA GLU A 94 8.32 2.51 -8.92
C GLU A 94 8.95 3.71 -9.64
N ASN A 95 8.27 4.33 -10.60
CA ASN A 95 8.79 5.50 -11.33
C ASN A 95 8.97 6.72 -10.41
N LEU A 96 8.12 6.90 -9.40
CA LEU A 96 8.31 7.95 -8.39
C LEU A 96 9.54 7.70 -7.51
N LEU A 97 9.78 6.44 -7.10
CA LEU A 97 11.03 6.08 -6.43
C LEU A 97 12.24 6.27 -7.35
N TRP A 98 12.11 5.92 -8.63
CA TRP A 98 13.17 6.11 -9.60
C TRP A 98 13.52 7.58 -9.77
N PHE A 99 12.52 8.46 -9.90
CA PHE A 99 12.74 9.90 -9.96
C PHE A 99 13.55 10.41 -8.76
N TRP A 100 13.18 9.98 -7.55
CA TRP A 100 13.93 10.31 -6.34
C TRP A 100 15.37 9.76 -6.38
N LEU A 101 15.55 8.47 -6.72
CA LEU A 101 16.85 7.79 -6.79
C LEU A 101 17.82 8.39 -7.83
N GLN A 102 17.34 9.18 -8.79
CA GLN A 102 18.19 9.89 -9.75
C GLN A 102 18.85 11.14 -9.14
N GLU A 103 18.35 11.67 -8.03
CA GLU A 103 18.86 12.90 -7.40
C GLU A 103 19.74 12.55 -6.18
N ASP A 104 20.87 11.89 -6.46
CA ASP A 104 21.82 11.34 -5.49
C ASP A 104 22.34 12.34 -4.43
N GLN A 105 22.34 13.64 -4.71
CA GLN A 105 22.68 14.68 -3.72
C GLN A 105 21.80 14.70 -2.46
N TYR A 106 20.64 14.03 -2.47
CA TYR A 106 19.71 14.01 -1.32
C TYR A 106 19.70 12.70 -0.52
N HIS A 107 20.42 11.68 -0.97
CA HIS A 107 20.43 10.35 -0.34
C HIS A 107 21.73 9.58 -0.63
N PRO A 108 22.16 8.64 0.22
CA PRO A 108 23.45 7.98 0.07
C PRO A 108 23.47 6.88 -1.02
N TYR A 109 22.50 6.87 -1.93
CA TYR A 109 22.34 5.80 -2.92
C TYR A 109 22.75 6.27 -4.30
N GLN A 110 23.70 5.57 -4.92
CA GLN A 110 23.98 5.68 -6.34
C GLN A 110 23.17 4.61 -7.08
N LEU A 111 22.31 5.02 -8.01
CA LEU A 111 21.55 4.09 -8.84
C LEU A 111 22.47 3.40 -9.87
N LEU A 112 22.56 2.07 -9.79
CA LEU A 112 23.32 1.26 -10.74
C LEU A 112 22.44 0.73 -11.88
N GLY A 113 21.17 0.46 -11.58
CA GLY A 113 20.18 0.07 -12.59
C GLY A 113 18.77 -0.02 -12.01
N HIS A 114 17.79 0.02 -12.90
CA HIS A 114 16.37 -0.16 -12.61
C HIS A 114 15.77 -1.12 -13.64
N SER A 115 14.69 -1.83 -13.28
CA SER A 115 13.97 -2.76 -14.16
C SER A 115 14.92 -3.76 -14.86
N ILE A 116 15.81 -4.39 -14.07
CA ILE A 116 16.90 -5.22 -14.57
C ILE A 116 16.40 -6.64 -14.81
N GLN A 117 16.24 -7.01 -16.08
CA GLN A 117 15.83 -8.36 -16.44
C GLN A 117 16.95 -9.39 -16.22
N LYS A 118 16.61 -10.51 -15.59
CA LYS A 118 17.48 -11.69 -15.50
C LYS A 118 17.00 -12.73 -16.50
N ILE A 119 17.82 -12.96 -17.53
CA ILE A 119 17.55 -13.91 -18.60
C ILE A 119 18.50 -15.11 -18.51
N ASP A 120 17.98 -16.29 -18.82
CA ASP A 120 18.74 -17.52 -19.01
C ASP A 120 18.31 -18.14 -20.34
N GLY A 121 19.18 -18.02 -21.34
CA GLY A 121 18.84 -18.28 -22.74
C GLY A 121 17.61 -17.48 -23.19
N ALA A 122 16.56 -18.19 -23.60
CA ALA A 122 15.30 -17.61 -24.06
C ALA A 122 14.28 -17.33 -22.92
N LYS A 123 14.62 -17.67 -21.67
CA LYS A 123 13.68 -17.58 -20.53
C LYS A 123 14.03 -16.41 -19.62
N THR A 124 13.06 -15.54 -19.36
CA THR A 124 13.15 -14.57 -18.26
C THR A 124 12.98 -15.32 -16.94
N LEU A 125 14.03 -15.34 -16.12
CA LEU A 125 14.03 -15.93 -14.77
C LEU A 125 13.36 -15.02 -13.74
N GLY A 126 13.43 -13.71 -13.97
CA GLY A 126 12.85 -12.68 -13.12
C GLY A 126 13.35 -11.29 -13.49
N GLU A 127 13.03 -10.32 -12.65
CA GLU A 127 13.40 -8.92 -12.79
C GLU A 127 13.74 -8.37 -11.40
N LEU A 128 14.74 -7.50 -11.33
CA LEU A 128 15.06 -6.73 -10.13
C LEU A 128 14.58 -5.29 -10.35
N ASP A 129 13.81 -4.75 -9.41
CA ASP A 129 13.27 -3.40 -9.57
C ASP A 129 14.38 -2.33 -9.51
N PHE A 130 15.24 -2.38 -8.49
CA PHE A 130 16.40 -1.49 -8.39
C PHE A 130 17.65 -2.19 -7.88
N LEU A 131 18.79 -1.78 -8.42
CA LEU A 131 20.12 -2.08 -7.92
C LEU A 131 20.82 -0.76 -7.58
N VAL A 132 21.23 -0.59 -6.33
CA VAL A 132 21.86 0.64 -5.84
C VAL A 132 23.16 0.32 -5.10
N LEU A 133 24.13 1.24 -5.15
CA LEU A 133 25.27 1.25 -4.24
C LEU A 133 24.95 2.21 -3.09
N ASN A 134 24.90 1.71 -1.86
CA ASN A 134 24.81 2.54 -0.68
C ASN A 134 26.21 3.07 -0.34
N GLN A 135 26.43 4.36 -0.55
CA GLN A 135 27.71 5.02 -0.35
C GLN A 135 28.11 5.12 1.14
N ASN A 136 27.17 4.99 2.07
CA ASN A 136 27.50 4.98 3.50
C ASN A 136 28.09 3.64 3.93
N THR A 137 27.58 2.52 3.40
CA THR A 137 28.02 1.16 3.77
C THR A 137 28.99 0.56 2.74
N GLN A 138 29.07 1.14 1.55
CA GLN A 138 29.74 0.59 0.37
C GLN A 138 29.18 -0.78 -0.06
N GLU A 139 27.90 -1.02 0.24
CA GLU A 139 27.21 -2.26 -0.11
C GLU A 139 26.29 -2.10 -1.31
N ILE A 140 26.25 -3.13 -2.15
CA ILE A 140 25.30 -3.24 -3.24
C ILE A 140 23.99 -3.78 -2.68
N GLU A 141 22.93 -3.02 -2.87
CA GLU A 141 21.59 -3.34 -2.40
C GLU A 141 20.67 -3.62 -3.59
N HIS A 142 19.92 -4.72 -3.50
CA HIS A 142 18.80 -5.03 -4.39
C HIS A 142 17.51 -4.63 -3.69
N TRP A 143 16.75 -3.72 -4.29
CA TRP A 143 15.45 -3.33 -3.78
C TRP A 143 14.33 -3.89 -4.64
N GLU A 144 13.32 -4.43 -3.97
CA GLU A 144 12.04 -4.82 -4.55
C GLU A 144 10.95 -3.90 -4.01
N VAL A 145 10.18 -3.30 -4.89
CA VAL A 145 9.21 -2.27 -4.55
C VAL A 145 7.79 -2.75 -4.80
N ALA A 146 6.88 -2.42 -3.89
CA ALA A 146 5.49 -2.81 -4.05
C ALA A 146 4.58 -1.82 -3.35
N LEU A 147 3.52 -1.42 -4.07
CA LEU A 147 2.42 -0.66 -3.53
C LEU A 147 1.19 -1.58 -3.40
N LYS A 148 0.70 -1.79 -2.17
CA LYS A 148 -0.34 -2.77 -1.87
C LYS A 148 -1.41 -2.27 -0.90
N TYR A 149 -2.61 -2.81 -1.06
CA TYR A 149 -3.78 -2.45 -0.26
C TYR A 149 -4.46 -3.74 0.18
N TYR A 150 -4.47 -3.99 1.48
CA TYR A 150 -5.01 -5.22 2.05
C TYR A 150 -6.00 -4.91 3.17
N LEU A 151 -7.14 -5.61 3.17
CA LEU A 151 -8.04 -5.69 4.30
C LEU A 151 -7.69 -6.90 5.17
N GLY A 152 -7.74 -6.75 6.48
CA GLY A 152 -7.58 -7.84 7.44
C GLY A 152 -8.93 -8.47 7.76
N GLU A 153 -9.04 -9.79 7.64
CA GLU A 153 -10.21 -10.58 8.05
C GLU A 153 -9.90 -11.43 9.30
N GLY A 154 -10.96 -11.97 9.91
CA GLY A 154 -10.83 -12.95 10.99
C GLY A 154 -10.02 -12.44 12.18
N GLN A 155 -8.95 -13.17 12.51
CA GLN A 155 -8.06 -12.90 13.65
C GLN A 155 -6.83 -12.08 13.23
N LEU A 156 -6.81 -11.53 12.01
CA LEU A 156 -5.70 -10.76 11.46
C LEU A 156 -4.39 -11.56 11.29
N ASN A 157 -4.50 -12.89 11.17
CA ASN A 157 -3.36 -13.74 10.81
C ASN A 157 -2.81 -13.35 9.42
N LEU A 158 -1.54 -13.64 9.14
CA LEU A 158 -0.86 -13.19 7.92
C LEU A 158 -1.60 -13.56 6.62
N GLU A 159 -2.23 -14.73 6.59
CA GLU A 159 -3.00 -15.26 5.45
C GLU A 159 -4.35 -14.56 5.25
N GLN A 160 -4.82 -13.82 6.26
CA GLN A 160 -6.12 -13.15 6.29
C GLN A 160 -6.05 -11.70 5.82
N TRP A 161 -4.92 -11.28 5.26
CA TRP A 161 -4.71 -9.97 4.66
C TRP A 161 -4.89 -10.03 3.15
N ILE A 162 -6.07 -9.63 2.69
CA ILE A 162 -6.58 -9.89 1.34
C ILE A 162 -6.75 -8.56 0.60
N GLY A 163 -6.36 -8.50 -0.67
CA GLY A 163 -6.56 -7.33 -1.51
C GLY A 163 -7.98 -7.24 -2.03
N LEU A 164 -8.26 -6.19 -2.79
CA LEU A 164 -9.53 -6.09 -3.53
C LEU A 164 -9.72 -7.26 -4.49
N ASN A 165 -8.63 -7.71 -5.14
CA ASN A 165 -8.60 -9.03 -5.74
C ASN A 165 -8.29 -10.09 -4.67
N ARG A 166 -9.20 -11.04 -4.48
CA ARG A 166 -9.08 -12.16 -3.51
C ARG A 166 -7.81 -12.98 -3.66
N GLN A 167 -7.24 -13.04 -4.86
CA GLN A 167 -6.03 -13.82 -5.11
C GLN A 167 -4.75 -13.09 -4.66
N ASP A 168 -4.82 -11.76 -4.51
CA ASP A 168 -3.73 -10.90 -4.03
C ASP A 168 -3.78 -10.87 -2.50
N THR A 169 -2.83 -11.50 -1.85
CA THR A 169 -2.76 -11.58 -0.39
C THR A 169 -1.38 -11.18 0.09
N LEU A 170 -1.29 -10.55 1.26
CA LEU A 170 0.00 -10.16 1.86
C LEU A 170 0.94 -11.35 2.01
N SER A 171 0.44 -12.49 2.50
CA SER A 171 1.22 -13.73 2.65
C SER A 171 1.91 -14.14 1.34
N LYS A 172 1.13 -14.30 0.25
CA LYS A 172 1.68 -14.60 -1.10
C LYS A 172 2.70 -13.58 -1.57
N LYS A 173 2.51 -12.28 -1.29
CA LYS A 173 3.48 -11.25 -1.68
C LYS A 173 4.80 -11.41 -0.93
N LEU A 174 4.77 -11.71 0.38
CA LEU A 174 5.98 -11.96 1.17
C LEU A 174 6.68 -13.27 0.76
N TYR A 175 5.92 -14.34 0.51
CA TYR A 175 6.48 -15.58 -0.04
C TYR A 175 7.11 -15.36 -1.42
N HIS A 176 6.46 -14.59 -2.31
CA HIS A 176 7.04 -14.26 -3.61
C HIS A 176 8.35 -13.48 -3.50
N PHE A 177 8.46 -12.56 -2.54
CA PHE A 177 9.72 -11.86 -2.28
C PHE A 177 10.83 -12.84 -1.89
N THR A 178 10.61 -13.64 -0.85
CA THR A 178 11.67 -14.53 -0.34
C THR A 178 11.96 -15.71 -1.28
N ASP A 179 10.99 -16.26 -1.99
CA ASP A 179 11.20 -17.46 -2.83
C ASP A 179 11.63 -17.15 -4.26
N LYS A 180 11.28 -15.97 -4.78
CA LYS A 180 11.45 -15.63 -6.21
C LYS A 180 12.29 -14.37 -6.41
N GLN A 181 11.84 -13.22 -5.93
CA GLN A 181 12.51 -11.96 -6.28
C GLN A 181 13.93 -11.90 -5.73
N PHE A 182 14.10 -12.29 -4.48
CA PHE A 182 15.38 -12.22 -3.78
C PHE A 182 16.32 -13.41 -4.02
N GLN A 183 16.00 -14.29 -4.98
CA GLN A 183 16.83 -15.45 -5.32
C GLN A 183 18.16 -15.05 -6.02
N PHE A 184 18.24 -13.86 -6.62
CA PHE A 184 19.42 -13.45 -7.36
C PHE A 184 20.53 -12.96 -6.42
N SER A 185 21.76 -13.44 -6.65
CA SER A 185 22.96 -13.05 -5.92
C SER A 185 23.81 -12.00 -6.64
N GLU A 186 23.48 -11.70 -7.90
CA GLU A 186 24.22 -10.75 -8.74
C GLU A 186 23.36 -10.15 -9.85
N ALA A 187 23.68 -8.92 -10.24
CA ALA A 187 23.07 -8.21 -11.37
C ALA A 187 24.03 -7.17 -11.93
N LEU A 188 24.03 -7.00 -13.26
CA LEU A 188 24.90 -6.03 -13.96
C LEU A 188 26.40 -6.16 -13.61
N GLY A 189 26.88 -7.37 -13.30
CA GLY A 189 28.26 -7.62 -12.88
C GLY A 189 28.57 -7.30 -11.42
N PHE A 190 27.60 -6.81 -10.64
CA PHE A 190 27.72 -6.58 -9.20
C PHE A 190 27.16 -7.75 -8.41
N LYS A 191 27.87 -8.17 -7.36
CA LYS A 191 27.32 -9.05 -6.32
C LYS A 191 26.30 -8.26 -5.50
N VAL A 192 25.21 -8.90 -5.08
CA VAL A 192 24.20 -8.32 -4.19
C VAL A 192 24.57 -8.67 -2.75
N GLN A 193 24.82 -7.66 -1.92
CA GLN A 193 25.14 -7.82 -0.49
C GLN A 193 23.90 -7.70 0.39
N GLN A 194 23.04 -6.72 0.11
CA GLN A 194 21.82 -6.48 0.88
C GLN A 194 20.57 -6.56 0.00
N ARG A 195 19.45 -6.91 0.62
CA ARG A 195 18.16 -7.04 -0.05
C ARG A 195 17.09 -6.33 0.76
N PHE A 196 16.37 -5.42 0.13
CA PHE A 196 15.34 -4.64 0.79
C PHE A 196 14.01 -4.77 0.08
N ALA A 197 12.94 -5.00 0.84
CA ALA A 197 11.60 -4.80 0.35
C ALA A 197 11.12 -3.39 0.73
N VAL A 198 10.63 -2.64 -0.26
CA VAL A 198 9.93 -1.37 -0.10
C VAL A 198 8.45 -1.65 -0.34
N LEU A 199 7.77 -2.14 0.70
CA LEU A 199 6.36 -2.52 0.66
C LEU A 199 5.52 -1.40 1.29
N LYS A 200 4.99 -0.50 0.47
CA LYS A 200 4.15 0.63 0.91
C LYS A 200 2.69 0.44 0.49
N GLY A 201 1.82 1.36 0.89
CA GLY A 201 0.38 1.34 0.59
C GLY A 201 -0.43 1.40 1.87
N GLN A 202 -1.61 0.77 1.95
CA GLN A 202 -2.50 0.88 3.12
C GLN A 202 -3.09 -0.46 3.59
N LEU A 203 -3.14 -0.64 4.90
CA LEU A 203 -3.86 -1.72 5.55
C LEU A 203 -5.22 -1.23 6.07
N TYR A 204 -6.22 -2.09 6.01
CA TYR A 204 -7.59 -1.80 6.43
C TYR A 204 -8.07 -2.80 7.46
N LEU A 205 -8.61 -2.31 8.58
CA LEU A 205 -9.18 -3.14 9.64
C LEU A 205 -10.70 -3.25 9.50
N PRO A 206 -11.33 -4.35 9.96
CA PRO A 206 -12.79 -4.44 9.99
C PRO A 206 -13.42 -3.26 10.73
N LEU A 207 -14.51 -2.70 10.18
CA LEU A 207 -15.24 -1.59 10.81
C LEU A 207 -15.64 -1.93 12.26
N ASN A 208 -16.06 -3.17 12.49
CA ASN A 208 -16.47 -3.71 13.78
C ASN A 208 -15.39 -4.64 14.35
N LEU A 209 -14.13 -4.17 14.42
CA LEU A 209 -13.06 -4.92 15.06
C LEU A 209 -13.36 -5.10 16.56
N PRO A 210 -13.42 -6.34 17.09
CA PRO A 210 -13.68 -6.57 18.52
C PRO A 210 -12.67 -5.83 19.40
N GLN A 211 -13.12 -5.31 20.54
CA GLN A 211 -12.27 -4.47 21.39
C GLN A 211 -11.01 -5.21 21.89
N GLU A 212 -11.11 -6.52 22.05
CA GLU A 212 -10.05 -7.40 22.56
C GLU A 212 -9.13 -7.94 21.46
N GLN A 213 -9.47 -7.77 20.17
CA GLN A 213 -8.65 -8.28 19.07
C GLN A 213 -7.33 -7.49 18.99
N PRO A 214 -6.18 -8.11 19.25
CA PRO A 214 -4.89 -7.43 19.12
C PRO A 214 -4.59 -7.16 17.65
N ILE A 215 -3.95 -6.02 17.39
CA ILE A 215 -3.35 -5.73 16.09
C ILE A 215 -1.98 -6.42 16.07
N PRO A 216 -1.66 -7.22 15.02
CA PRO A 216 -0.36 -7.87 14.92
C PRO A 216 0.81 -6.88 15.01
N GLU A 217 1.82 -7.21 15.83
CA GLU A 217 2.99 -6.33 16.10
C GLU A 217 3.83 -6.00 14.87
N TRP A 218 3.77 -6.84 13.84
CA TRP A 218 4.47 -6.64 12.57
C TRP A 218 3.81 -5.57 11.70
N ILE A 219 2.60 -5.10 12.03
CA ILE A 219 1.94 -4.01 11.32
C ILE A 219 2.57 -2.68 11.73
N ASN A 220 2.89 -1.86 10.72
CA ASN A 220 3.40 -0.54 10.97
C ASN A 220 2.26 0.45 11.31
N LEU A 221 2.24 0.94 12.55
CA LEU A 221 1.24 1.87 13.06
C LEU A 221 1.62 3.35 12.93
N LYS A 222 2.79 3.68 12.36
CA LYS A 222 3.15 5.08 12.07
C LYS A 222 2.31 5.69 10.96
N ARG A 223 1.70 4.86 10.11
CA ARG A 223 0.75 5.25 9.07
C ARG A 223 -0.68 4.95 9.51
N ARG A 224 -1.62 5.79 9.06
CA ARG A 224 -3.03 5.58 9.33
C ARG A 224 -3.56 4.31 8.68
N LEU A 225 -4.21 3.49 9.50
CA LEU A 225 -4.99 2.35 9.03
C LEU A 225 -6.36 2.82 8.52
N GLY A 226 -6.84 2.22 7.44
CA GLY A 226 -8.22 2.40 7.00
C GLY A 226 -9.17 1.45 7.73
N THR A 227 -10.47 1.61 7.47
CA THR A 227 -11.48 0.61 7.83
C THR A 227 -12.04 -0.05 6.58
N TRP A 228 -12.56 -1.27 6.69
CA TRP A 228 -13.25 -1.92 5.59
C TRP A 228 -14.58 -2.52 6.06
N GLY A 229 -15.47 -2.74 5.11
CA GLY A 229 -16.72 -3.45 5.34
C GLY A 229 -17.51 -3.68 4.07
N THR A 230 -18.70 -4.23 4.25
CA THR A 230 -19.66 -4.52 3.18
C THR A 230 -20.89 -3.64 3.23
N GLU A 231 -20.97 -2.76 4.23
CA GLU A 231 -22.09 -1.83 4.42
C GLU A 231 -21.73 -0.46 3.88
N ILE A 232 -22.70 0.23 3.26
CA ILE A 232 -22.51 1.59 2.78
C ILE A 232 -22.55 2.54 3.98
N PRO A 233 -21.46 3.26 4.31
CA PRO A 233 -21.45 4.22 5.41
C PRO A 233 -22.40 5.39 5.15
N LYS A 234 -23.05 5.91 6.21
CA LYS A 234 -23.87 7.13 6.15
C LYS A 234 -23.04 8.44 6.12
N SER A 235 -21.79 8.36 5.67
CA SER A 235 -20.84 9.48 5.70
C SER A 235 -20.42 9.87 4.27
N ASP A 236 -19.98 11.11 4.10
CA ASP A 236 -19.59 11.69 2.80
C ASP A 236 -18.23 11.16 2.31
N PHE A 237 -18.17 9.88 2.00
CA PHE A 237 -17.05 9.26 1.30
C PHE A 237 -17.18 9.52 -0.20
N TYR A 238 -16.09 9.97 -0.83
CA TYR A 238 -15.96 9.93 -2.28
C TYR A 238 -15.09 8.73 -2.70
N ARG A 239 -15.31 8.25 -3.92
CA ARG A 239 -14.53 7.14 -4.46
C ARG A 239 -13.18 7.67 -4.93
N LEU A 240 -12.09 7.05 -4.48
CA LEU A 240 -10.75 7.42 -4.94
C LEU A 240 -10.54 6.93 -6.37
N GLU A 241 -10.06 7.83 -7.22
CA GLU A 241 -9.53 7.45 -8.52
C GLU A 241 -8.24 6.63 -8.37
N ARG A 242 -7.88 5.87 -9.41
CA ARG A 242 -6.79 4.89 -9.33
C ARG A 242 -5.45 5.50 -8.89
N HIS A 243 -5.14 6.72 -9.32
CA HIS A 243 -3.90 7.41 -8.95
C HIS A 243 -3.92 7.97 -7.52
N GLU A 244 -5.11 8.28 -6.99
CA GLU A 244 -5.30 8.79 -5.63
C GLU A 244 -5.11 7.73 -4.56
N TRP A 245 -4.98 6.46 -4.95
CA TRP A 245 -4.68 5.38 -4.02
C TRP A 245 -3.30 5.57 -3.36
N LEU A 246 -2.32 6.14 -4.08
CA LEU A 246 -1.02 6.53 -3.51
C LEU A 246 -1.22 7.56 -2.40
N CYS A 247 -1.88 8.66 -2.77
CA CYS A 247 -2.21 9.76 -1.88
C CYS A 247 -3.43 10.50 -2.46
N PRO A 248 -4.52 10.67 -1.70
CA PRO A 248 -5.68 11.45 -2.13
C PRO A 248 -5.31 12.88 -2.49
N HIS A 249 -6.15 13.59 -3.23
CA HIS A 249 -6.00 15.03 -3.38
C HIS A 249 -6.38 15.78 -2.09
N GLN A 250 -5.92 17.02 -1.96
CA GLN A 250 -6.27 17.87 -0.81
C GLN A 250 -7.78 18.17 -0.78
N LYS A 251 -8.36 18.41 -1.96
CA LYS A 251 -9.82 18.51 -2.17
C LYS A 251 -10.32 17.20 -2.77
N ALA A 252 -11.56 16.82 -2.46
CA ALA A 252 -12.19 15.67 -3.08
C ALA A 252 -12.15 15.80 -4.61
N SER A 253 -11.70 14.76 -5.30
CA SER A 253 -11.63 14.68 -6.76
C SER A 253 -12.99 14.45 -7.40
N SER A 254 -13.95 13.93 -6.63
CA SER A 254 -15.29 13.59 -7.09
C SER A 254 -16.35 13.90 -6.02
N ASN A 255 -17.61 13.89 -6.44
CA ASN A 255 -18.76 14.01 -5.55
C ASN A 255 -18.84 12.81 -4.60
N THR A 256 -19.58 12.98 -3.50
CA THR A 256 -19.94 11.88 -2.59
C THR A 256 -20.44 10.67 -3.37
N ALA A 257 -19.99 9.49 -2.96
CA ALA A 257 -20.31 8.24 -3.63
C ALA A 257 -21.78 7.87 -3.44
N TYR A 258 -22.57 8.02 -4.51
CA TYR A 258 -23.92 7.46 -4.59
C TYR A 258 -23.92 5.97 -4.95
N TRP A 259 -22.92 5.54 -5.74
CA TRP A 259 -22.78 4.15 -6.21
C TRP A 259 -21.53 3.51 -5.61
N TRP A 260 -21.73 2.39 -4.92
CA TRP A 260 -20.68 1.68 -4.20
C TRP A 260 -20.25 0.42 -4.94
N THR A 261 -18.94 0.27 -5.13
CA THR A 261 -18.32 -0.87 -5.80
C THR A 261 -17.02 -1.24 -5.08
N ASP A 262 -16.54 -2.46 -5.29
CA ASP A 262 -15.26 -2.90 -4.73
C ASP A 262 -14.16 -1.86 -5.04
N GLY A 263 -13.61 -1.24 -4.00
CA GLY A 263 -12.75 -0.08 -4.18
C GLY A 263 -12.36 0.64 -2.90
N LEU A 264 -11.55 1.68 -3.09
CA LEU A 264 -11.09 2.56 -2.02
C LEU A 264 -11.86 3.87 -2.05
N TYR A 265 -12.20 4.33 -0.86
CA TYR A 265 -12.99 5.52 -0.61
C TYR A 265 -12.28 6.39 0.42
N CYS A 266 -12.46 7.69 0.31
CA CYS A 266 -11.83 8.67 1.20
C CYS A 266 -12.86 9.70 1.65
N GLN A 267 -12.71 10.15 2.89
CA GLN A 267 -13.36 11.34 3.43
C GLN A 267 -12.24 12.26 3.92
N ASN A 268 -12.21 13.52 3.49
CA ASN A 268 -11.13 14.46 3.80
C ASN A 268 -11.60 15.86 4.24
N ILE A 269 -12.89 16.05 4.53
CA ILE A 269 -13.47 17.37 4.87
C ILE A 269 -13.14 17.80 6.32
N ASN A 270 -13.24 16.88 7.29
CA ASN A 270 -13.01 17.17 8.72
C ASN A 270 -11.91 16.29 9.33
N GLU A 271 -11.90 15.02 8.95
CA GLU A 271 -10.90 14.04 9.36
C GLU A 271 -10.61 13.18 8.14
N THR A 272 -9.33 12.89 7.88
CA THR A 272 -8.95 11.98 6.81
C THR A 272 -9.25 10.55 7.25
N ARG A 273 -10.25 9.93 6.60
CA ARG A 273 -10.62 8.53 6.80
C ARG A 273 -10.58 7.79 5.48
N PHE A 274 -10.06 6.56 5.53
CA PHE A 274 -10.00 5.66 4.39
C PHE A 274 -10.92 4.49 4.64
N TYR A 275 -11.74 4.18 3.63
CA TYR A 275 -12.66 3.06 3.68
C TYR A 275 -12.47 2.16 2.46
N MET A 276 -12.30 0.87 2.67
CA MET A 276 -12.32 -0.13 1.61
C MET A 276 -13.70 -0.79 1.61
N PHE A 277 -14.50 -0.51 0.58
CA PHE A 277 -15.77 -1.20 0.38
C PHE A 277 -15.54 -2.46 -0.43
N ARG A 278 -16.24 -3.53 -0.05
CA ARG A 278 -16.25 -4.78 -0.80
C ARG A 278 -17.63 -5.41 -0.71
N HIS A 279 -18.14 -5.88 -1.83
CA HIS A 279 -19.38 -6.63 -1.81
C HIS A 279 -19.22 -7.93 -1.01
N PRO A 280 -20.27 -8.34 -0.27
CA PRO A 280 -20.33 -9.69 0.28
C PRO A 280 -20.05 -10.72 -0.81
N ALA A 281 -19.29 -11.77 -0.51
CA ALA A 281 -19.23 -12.90 -1.42
C ALA A 281 -20.66 -13.40 -1.63
N LEU A 282 -21.10 -13.59 -2.87
CA LEU A 282 -22.45 -14.08 -3.18
C LEU A 282 -22.78 -15.43 -2.52
N LEU A 283 -21.77 -16.13 -1.98
CA LEU A 283 -21.89 -17.39 -1.25
C LEU A 283 -22.08 -17.26 0.28
N SER A 284 -22.15 -16.05 0.85
CA SER A 284 -22.40 -15.85 2.29
C SER A 284 -23.81 -15.34 2.63
N LEU A 285 -24.74 -15.33 1.67
CA LEU A 285 -26.16 -15.22 1.98
C LEU A 285 -26.62 -16.56 2.58
N LYS A 286 -26.59 -16.68 3.91
CA LYS A 286 -27.46 -17.65 4.57
C LYS A 286 -28.89 -17.28 4.15
N PRO A 287 -29.69 -18.18 3.57
CA PRO A 287 -31.09 -17.91 3.35
C PRO A 287 -31.76 -17.83 4.72
N SER A 288 -31.87 -16.62 5.27
CA SER A 288 -32.71 -16.37 6.44
C SER A 288 -34.16 -16.50 5.99
N LEU A 289 -34.64 -17.74 6.06
CA LEU A 289 -36.00 -18.16 6.38
C LEU A 289 -37.07 -17.11 6.04
N ILE A 290 -37.61 -17.20 4.81
CA ILE A 290 -38.99 -16.81 4.56
C ILE A 290 -39.86 -17.82 5.33
N LYS A 291 -40.16 -17.54 6.60
CA LYS A 291 -41.31 -18.16 7.27
C LYS A 291 -42.55 -17.43 6.75
N ASN A 292 -43.12 -17.97 5.67
CA ASN A 292 -44.52 -17.79 5.37
C ASN A 292 -45.30 -18.47 6.51
N ASN A 293 -45.73 -17.71 7.50
CA ASN A 293 -46.79 -18.16 8.40
C ASN A 293 -48.10 -18.12 7.62
N GLY A 294 -48.38 -19.22 6.91
CA GLY A 294 -49.74 -19.57 6.58
C GLY A 294 -50.48 -19.91 7.87
N VAL A 295 -51.43 -19.07 8.25
CA VAL A 295 -52.53 -19.44 9.13
C VAL A 295 -53.80 -19.15 8.34
N LEU A 296 -54.24 -20.16 7.59
CA LEU A 296 -55.65 -20.27 7.22
C LEU A 296 -56.36 -20.76 8.49
N GLN A 297 -57.09 -19.87 9.14
CA GLN A 297 -58.11 -20.29 10.10
C GLN A 297 -59.30 -20.83 9.30
N GLU A 298 -59.54 -22.13 9.45
CA GLU A 298 -60.85 -22.73 9.22
C GLU A 298 -61.84 -22.15 10.24
N THR A 299 -62.91 -21.52 9.76
CA THR A 299 -64.15 -21.37 10.52
C THR A 299 -65.31 -21.84 9.66
N THR A 300 -65.76 -23.05 9.97
CA THR A 300 -67.00 -23.66 9.51
C THR A 300 -68.19 -23.16 10.35
N SER A 301 -69.37 -23.06 9.70
CA SER A 301 -70.76 -23.01 10.26
C SER A 301 -71.13 -21.75 11.08
N LEU A 302 -72.23 -21.02 10.83
CA LEU A 302 -73.56 -21.26 10.23
C LEU A 302 -74.01 -20.03 9.42
#